data_AF-A0A661G892-F1
#
_entry.id   AF-A0A661G892-F1
#
_cell.length_a   1.000
_cell.length_b   1.000
_cell.length_c   1.000
_cell.angle_alpha   90.00
_cell.angle_beta   90.00
_cell.angle_gamma   90.00
#
_symmetry.space_group_name_H-M   'P 1'
#
loop_
_entity.id
_entity.type
_entity.pdbx_description
1 polymer ?
#
loop_
_entity_poly.entity_id
_entity_poly.type
_entity_poly.pdbx_seq_one_letter_code
_entity_poly.pdbx_strand_id
1 'polypeptide(L)'
;MVFVVWIGFFVFVLMMVVIDLGVFPRKRHSISIQESLAWTGVWVVLALVFNIFVFYLYDYNWFGWTDIPSHDLSGRAAAVQFFAAFLLEKSLSVDNIFIIAMVFAYFRIPLSEQHRVLFWGILGAVALRGVMIASGVALIEWSDWVAYLLGGLLIVSAAKMLVIRHDNLRPDKNIAVRLARRRWPVTNELYGNRFFVNESGLRAATPLFLTLLLVGTSNVIFAIDSIPAVFSVTRDPFLIFTSNIFAVLGLRSLYFAVAGMMHKFRFLKMSLVFLLAFAGVQMMLSVHYAIPSFVSLAIICGILGVGILASAFSAPLDTAKLVSPLVDDLEELLFLTYREARRVVILVVGMTVVLLGILMLALPAPGMLTIIIGLTILALEFAWARKWLKSVRTMADRVQDRVRRAFDSGEKKEEK
;
A
#
# COMPACT_ATOMS: atom_id res chain seq x y z
N MET A 1 26.16 19.47 -0.88
CA MET A 1 25.18 19.86 -1.93
C MET A 1 23.89 19.03 -1.85
N VAL A 2 23.96 17.73 -1.53
CA VAL A 2 22.81 16.85 -1.23
C VAL A 2 21.78 17.43 -0.25
N PHE A 3 22.24 18.13 0.80
CA PHE A 3 21.34 18.80 1.77
C PHE A 3 20.38 19.81 1.12
N VAL A 4 20.72 20.39 -0.03
CA VAL A 4 19.86 21.35 -0.74
C VAL A 4 18.58 20.68 -1.24
N VAL A 5 18.68 19.44 -1.74
CA VAL A 5 17.51 18.68 -2.20
C VAL A 5 16.60 18.32 -1.03
N TRP A 6 17.17 17.89 0.09
CA TRP A 6 16.41 17.64 1.32
C TRP A 6 15.73 18.88 1.86
N ILE A 7 16.44 20.00 1.97
CA ILE A 7 15.88 21.29 2.42
C ILE A 7 14.78 21.73 1.46
N GLY A 8 15.01 21.68 0.15
CA GLY A 8 14.01 22.01 -0.87
C GLY A 8 12.77 21.15 -0.76
N PHE A 9 12.94 19.84 -0.52
CA PHE A 9 11.82 18.92 -0.30
C PHE A 9 11.06 19.24 0.99
N PHE A 10 11.73 19.49 2.12
CA PHE A 10 11.06 19.87 3.36
C PHE A 10 10.31 21.20 3.25
N VAL A 11 10.89 22.18 2.55
CA VAL A 11 10.22 23.47 2.25
C VAL A 11 8.98 23.23 1.38
N PHE A 12 9.09 22.39 0.35
CA PHE A 12 7.96 22.00 -0.49
C PHE A 12 6.86 21.31 0.33
N VAL A 13 7.20 20.34 1.18
CA VAL A 13 6.24 19.64 2.04
C VAL A 13 5.57 20.60 3.02
N LEU A 14 6.35 21.49 3.65
CA LEU A 14 5.82 22.52 4.54
C LEU A 14 4.85 23.44 3.80
N MET A 15 5.20 23.87 2.59
CA MET A 15 4.31 24.67 1.73
C MET A 15 3.02 23.91 1.40
N MET A 16 3.12 22.63 1.01
CA MET A 16 1.95 21.79 0.73
C MET A 16 1.05 21.61 1.95
N VAL A 17 1.64 21.39 3.13
CA VAL A 17 0.89 21.30 4.40
C VAL A 17 0.23 22.64 4.73
N VAL A 18 0.94 23.76 4.57
CA VAL A 18 0.38 25.10 4.78
C VAL A 18 -0.76 25.39 3.80
N ILE A 19 -0.66 24.95 2.54
CA ILE A 19 -1.75 25.07 1.57
C ILE A 19 -2.93 24.18 1.99
N ASP A 20 -2.68 22.93 2.38
CA ASP A 20 -3.71 21.98 2.85
C ASP A 20 -4.46 22.49 4.10
N LEU A 21 -3.79 23.29 4.93
CA LEU A 21 -4.36 23.88 6.15
C LEU A 21 -4.96 25.28 5.96
N GLY A 22 -4.28 26.13 5.18
CA GLY A 22 -4.56 27.56 5.07
C GLY A 22 -5.50 27.93 3.92
N VAL A 23 -5.52 27.15 2.84
CA VAL A 23 -6.42 27.36 1.69
C VAL A 23 -7.75 26.62 1.85
N PHE A 24 -7.85 25.72 2.83
CA PHE A 24 -9.08 24.98 3.14
C PHE A 24 -9.90 25.53 4.33
N PRO A 25 -10.11 26.85 4.53
CA PRO A 25 -11.18 27.29 5.41
C PRO A 25 -12.47 27.33 4.59
N ARG A 26 -13.36 26.34 4.73
CA ARG A 26 -14.75 26.52 4.26
C ARG A 26 -15.76 25.63 4.99
N LYS A 27 -16.40 26.30 5.97
CA LYS A 27 -17.83 26.20 6.37
C LYS A 27 -18.52 24.85 6.14
N ARG A 28 -18.81 24.14 7.26
CA ARG A 28 -20.03 23.33 7.53
C ARG A 28 -20.61 22.48 6.37
N HIS A 29 -19.82 22.03 5.41
CA HIS A 29 -20.26 21.14 4.35
C HIS A 29 -19.48 19.84 4.45
N SER A 30 -20.20 18.72 4.52
CA SER A 30 -19.64 17.39 4.28
C SER A 30 -19.04 17.39 2.89
N ILE A 31 -17.71 17.27 2.79
CA ILE A 31 -17.01 17.15 1.50
C ILE A 31 -17.67 15.98 0.75
N SER A 32 -18.19 16.26 -0.45
CA SER A 32 -18.79 15.21 -1.28
C SER A 32 -17.75 14.14 -1.62
N ILE A 33 -18.18 12.90 -1.82
CA ILE A 33 -17.29 11.81 -2.27
C ILE A 33 -16.56 12.23 -3.56
N GLN A 34 -17.24 12.91 -4.47
CA GLN A 34 -16.66 13.39 -5.73
C GLN A 34 -15.54 14.41 -5.51
N GLU A 35 -15.76 15.37 -4.61
CA GLU A 35 -14.76 16.37 -4.25
C GLU A 35 -13.55 15.71 -3.55
N SER A 36 -13.81 14.76 -2.65
CA SER A 36 -12.78 13.97 -1.96
C SER A 36 -11.92 13.15 -2.92
N LEU A 37 -12.55 12.54 -3.94
CA LEU A 37 -11.86 11.80 -5.00
C LEU A 37 -11.05 12.72 -5.90
N ALA A 38 -11.59 13.89 -6.27
CA ALA A 38 -10.87 14.88 -7.07
C ALA A 38 -9.60 15.34 -6.34
N TRP A 39 -9.70 15.68 -5.06
CA TRP A 39 -8.54 16.05 -4.24
C TRP A 39 -7.55 14.90 -4.11
N THR A 40 -8.02 13.66 -3.93
CA THR A 40 -7.15 12.48 -3.92
C THR A 40 -6.40 12.34 -5.25
N GLY A 41 -7.07 12.60 -6.38
CA GLY A 41 -6.46 12.64 -7.71
C GLY A 41 -5.36 13.70 -7.82
N VAL A 42 -5.58 14.91 -7.30
CA VAL A 42 -4.56 15.97 -7.26
C VAL A 42 -3.31 15.51 -6.53
N TRP A 43 -3.46 14.88 -5.35
CA TRP A 43 -2.33 14.36 -4.59
C TRP A 43 -1.59 13.24 -5.33
N VAL A 44 -2.30 12.37 -6.04
CA VAL A 44 -1.69 11.32 -6.87
C VAL A 44 -0.93 11.93 -8.05
N VAL A 45 -1.51 12.90 -8.76
CA VAL A 45 -0.83 13.60 -9.86
C VAL A 45 0.42 14.30 -9.36
N LEU A 46 0.36 14.95 -8.20
CA LEU A 46 1.52 15.59 -7.59
C LEU A 46 2.65 14.59 -7.29
N ALA A 47 2.31 13.41 -6.76
CA ALA A 47 3.27 12.33 -6.56
C ALA A 47 3.88 11.82 -7.89
N LEU A 48 3.08 11.75 -8.96
CA LEU A 48 3.59 11.38 -10.29
C LEU A 48 4.51 12.44 -10.90
N VAL A 49 4.19 13.73 -10.71
CA VAL A 49 5.08 14.83 -11.11
C VAL A 49 6.39 14.77 -10.33
N PHE A 50 6.32 14.50 -9.01
CA PHE A 50 7.53 14.29 -8.22
C PHE A 50 8.31 13.05 -8.66
N ASN A 51 7.64 11.99 -9.12
CA ASN A 51 8.30 10.82 -9.68
C ASN A 51 9.12 11.16 -10.94
N ILE A 52 8.59 12.05 -11.79
CA ILE A 52 9.34 12.59 -12.93
C ILE A 52 10.54 13.39 -12.45
N PHE A 53 10.39 14.21 -11.40
CA PHE A 53 11.52 14.90 -10.78
C PHE A 53 12.58 13.93 -10.26
N VAL A 54 12.19 12.84 -9.59
CA VAL A 54 13.10 11.78 -9.12
C VAL A 54 13.86 11.17 -10.30
N PHE A 55 13.19 10.88 -11.43
CA PHE A 55 13.85 10.40 -12.63
C PHE A 55 15.00 11.33 -13.06
N TYR A 56 14.71 12.63 -13.20
CA TYR A 56 15.70 13.62 -13.63
C TYR A 56 16.81 13.86 -12.60
N LEU A 57 16.47 13.86 -11.30
CA LEU A 57 17.41 14.04 -10.20
C LEU A 57 18.52 12.97 -10.22
N TYR A 58 18.15 11.70 -10.43
CA TYR A 58 19.09 10.58 -10.45
C TYR A 58 19.81 10.43 -11.80
N ASP A 59 19.14 10.69 -12.94
CA ASP A 59 19.74 10.55 -14.27
C ASP A 59 20.78 11.64 -14.58
N TYR A 60 20.52 12.88 -14.17
CA TYR A 60 21.40 14.03 -14.43
C TYR A 60 22.34 14.37 -13.28
N ASN A 61 22.36 13.54 -12.22
CA ASN A 61 23.16 13.74 -11.01
C ASN A 61 23.12 15.21 -10.50
N TRP A 62 21.92 15.78 -10.37
CA TRP A 62 21.78 17.17 -9.95
C TRP A 62 22.40 17.37 -8.57
N PHE A 63 23.28 18.36 -8.43
CA PHE A 63 23.93 18.71 -7.16
C PHE A 63 24.80 17.60 -6.54
N GLY A 64 25.33 16.66 -7.34
CA GLY A 64 26.14 15.53 -6.85
C GLY A 64 25.32 14.52 -6.05
N TRP A 65 24.06 14.32 -6.44
CA TRP A 65 23.11 13.43 -5.78
C TRP A 65 23.55 11.95 -5.79
N THR A 66 24.09 11.46 -6.89
CA THR A 66 24.54 10.05 -7.04
C THR A 66 25.93 9.80 -6.48
N ASP A 67 26.61 10.81 -5.92
CA ASP A 67 27.94 10.64 -5.30
C ASP A 67 27.86 9.91 -3.95
N ILE A 68 26.66 9.57 -3.48
CA ILE A 68 26.39 8.82 -2.25
C ILE A 68 26.17 7.34 -2.60
N PRO A 69 26.83 6.39 -1.92
CA PRO A 69 26.69 4.95 -2.20
C PRO A 69 25.24 4.43 -2.19
N SER A 70 24.36 5.02 -1.38
CA SER A 70 22.94 4.66 -1.31
C SER A 70 22.12 5.14 -2.52
N HIS A 71 22.68 5.99 -3.39
CA HIS A 71 22.03 6.62 -4.53
C HIS A 71 22.56 6.14 -5.89
N ASP A 72 23.30 5.03 -5.94
CA ASP A 72 23.81 4.42 -7.18
C ASP A 72 22.68 3.71 -7.97
N LEU A 73 21.72 4.50 -8.44
CA LEU A 73 20.53 4.05 -9.16
C LEU A 73 20.38 4.87 -10.44
N SER A 74 20.12 4.20 -11.55
CA SER A 74 19.68 4.88 -12.78
C SER A 74 18.37 5.65 -12.54
N GLY A 75 18.14 6.74 -13.25
CA GLY A 75 16.89 7.52 -13.13
C GLY A 75 15.63 6.69 -13.33
N ARG A 76 15.67 5.71 -14.26
CA ARG A 76 14.59 4.74 -14.47
C ARG A 76 14.34 3.88 -13.24
N ALA A 77 15.40 3.33 -12.65
CA ALA A 77 15.30 2.47 -11.48
C ALA A 77 14.75 3.26 -10.28
N ALA A 78 15.26 4.47 -10.03
CA ALA A 78 14.81 5.34 -8.95
C ALA A 78 13.32 5.70 -9.09
N ALA A 79 12.86 6.05 -10.30
CA ALA A 79 11.45 6.37 -10.54
C ALA A 79 10.52 5.15 -10.37
N VAL A 80 10.95 3.96 -10.81
CA VAL A 80 10.19 2.72 -10.60
C VAL A 80 10.12 2.37 -9.13
N GLN A 81 11.23 2.51 -8.40
CA GLN A 81 11.29 2.25 -6.95
C GLN A 81 10.46 3.25 -6.15
N PHE A 82 10.53 4.56 -6.47
CA PHE A 82 9.68 5.59 -5.87
C PHE A 82 8.21 5.26 -6.07
N PHE A 83 7.81 4.94 -7.29
CA PHE A 83 6.40 4.67 -7.59
C PHE A 83 5.90 3.38 -6.94
N ALA A 84 6.72 2.33 -6.94
CA ALA A 84 6.41 1.08 -6.24
C ALA A 84 6.25 1.30 -4.72
N ALA A 85 7.19 2.02 -4.10
CA ALA A 85 7.14 2.38 -2.69
C ALA A 85 5.91 3.25 -2.38
N PHE A 86 5.61 4.24 -3.23
CA PHE A 86 4.42 5.09 -3.11
C PHE A 86 3.13 4.27 -3.18
N LEU A 87 2.99 3.37 -4.16
CA LEU A 87 1.79 2.52 -4.28
C LEU A 87 1.64 1.56 -3.09
N LEU A 88 2.74 0.94 -2.66
CA LEU A 88 2.75 0.03 -1.53
C LEU A 88 2.30 0.76 -0.25
N GLU A 89 2.90 1.92 0.02
CA GLU A 89 2.54 2.74 1.17
C GLU A 89 1.11 3.30 1.05
N LYS A 90 0.70 3.76 -0.13
CA LYS A 90 -0.66 4.28 -0.35
C LYS A 90 -1.70 3.20 -0.06
N SER A 91 -1.42 1.96 -0.44
CA SER A 91 -2.32 0.82 -0.21
C SER A 91 -2.42 0.45 1.26
N LEU A 92 -1.28 0.42 1.98
CA LEU A 92 -1.24 0.18 3.42
C LEU A 92 -1.92 1.31 4.20
N SER A 93 -1.80 2.56 3.75
CA SER A 93 -2.46 3.71 4.37
C SER A 93 -3.99 3.64 4.37
N VAL A 94 -4.61 2.88 3.45
CA VAL A 94 -6.07 2.70 3.44
C VAL A 94 -6.55 1.87 4.63
N ASP A 95 -5.78 0.86 5.05
CA ASP A 95 -6.10 0.09 6.28
C ASP A 95 -6.04 0.99 7.53
N ASN A 96 -5.07 1.91 7.55
CA ASN A 96 -4.93 2.90 8.61
C ASN A 96 -6.16 3.81 8.72
N ILE A 97 -6.73 4.21 7.57
CA ILE A 97 -7.94 5.05 7.52
C ILE A 97 -9.11 4.36 8.21
N PHE A 98 -9.27 3.03 8.06
CA PHE A 98 -10.34 2.29 8.75
C PHE A 98 -10.17 2.31 10.27
N ILE A 99 -8.95 2.14 10.78
CA ILE A 99 -8.69 2.24 12.21
C ILE A 99 -8.98 3.66 12.72
N ILE A 100 -8.54 4.69 11.99
CA ILE A 100 -8.82 6.09 12.34
C ILE A 100 -10.32 6.36 12.37
N ALA A 101 -11.08 5.88 11.37
CA ALA A 101 -12.53 6.02 11.33
C ALA A 101 -13.21 5.32 12.52
N MET A 102 -12.77 4.12 12.88
CA MET A 102 -13.27 3.38 14.03
C MET A 102 -12.99 4.12 15.35
N VAL A 103 -11.79 4.69 15.50
CA VAL A 103 -11.43 5.50 16.68
C VAL A 103 -12.31 6.76 16.76
N PHE A 104 -12.52 7.48 15.65
CA PHE A 104 -13.42 8.64 15.63
C PHE A 104 -14.87 8.27 15.97
N ALA A 105 -15.37 7.15 15.43
CA ALA A 105 -16.70 6.65 15.74
C ALA A 105 -16.83 6.25 17.22
N TYR A 106 -15.80 5.62 17.78
CA TYR A 106 -15.75 5.20 19.18
C TYR A 106 -15.84 6.39 20.14
N PHE A 107 -15.01 7.43 19.95
CA PHE A 107 -15.02 8.64 20.79
C PHE A 107 -16.09 9.67 20.36
N ARG A 108 -16.88 9.36 19.33
CA ARG A 108 -17.93 10.23 18.77
C ARG A 108 -17.40 11.64 18.43
N ILE A 109 -16.22 11.70 17.81
CA ILE A 109 -15.58 12.97 17.45
C ILE A 109 -16.33 13.62 16.29
N PRO A 110 -16.85 14.87 16.46
CA PRO A 110 -17.55 15.56 15.39
C PRO A 110 -16.62 15.86 14.22
N LEU A 111 -17.16 15.83 13.00
CA LEU A 111 -16.41 16.02 11.75
C LEU A 111 -15.55 17.30 11.75
N SER A 112 -16.01 18.38 12.40
CA SER A 112 -15.26 19.64 12.50
C SER A 112 -13.93 19.51 13.25
N GLU A 113 -13.84 18.61 14.23
CA GLU A 113 -12.66 18.43 15.08
C GLU A 113 -11.73 17.32 14.56
N GLN A 114 -12.22 16.44 13.69
CA GLN A 114 -11.41 15.36 13.09
C GLN A 114 -10.21 15.90 12.31
N HIS A 115 -10.37 17.03 11.61
CA HIS A 115 -9.30 17.67 10.86
C HIS A 115 -8.08 17.98 11.72
N ARG A 116 -8.29 18.43 12.96
CA ARG A 116 -7.21 18.81 13.88
C ARG A 116 -6.47 17.57 14.37
N VAL A 117 -7.19 16.49 14.66
CA VAL A 117 -6.59 15.21 15.04
C VAL A 117 -5.80 14.61 13.87
N LEU A 118 -6.36 14.64 12.66
CA LEU A 118 -5.68 14.19 11.45
C LEU A 118 -4.41 14.99 11.17
N PHE A 119 -4.44 16.32 11.34
CA PHE A 119 -3.27 17.17 11.13
C PHE A 119 -2.11 16.81 12.08
N TRP A 120 -2.36 16.81 13.39
CA TRP A 120 -1.34 16.45 14.38
C TRP A 120 -0.92 14.98 14.26
N GLY A 121 -1.86 14.12 13.88
CA GLY A 121 -1.61 12.71 13.59
C GLY A 121 -0.65 12.52 12.41
N ILE A 122 -0.87 13.22 11.29
CA ILE A 122 -0.01 13.18 10.10
C ILE A 122 1.38 13.74 10.41
N LEU A 123 1.46 14.89 11.09
CA LEU A 123 2.75 15.49 11.43
C LEU A 123 3.57 14.55 12.35
N GLY A 124 2.92 13.98 13.36
CA GLY A 124 3.53 12.99 14.24
C GLY A 124 3.91 11.70 13.49
N ALA A 125 3.08 11.25 12.56
CA ALA A 125 3.34 10.09 11.72
C ALA A 125 4.58 10.29 10.84
N VAL A 126 4.70 11.41 10.15
CA VAL A 126 5.84 11.74 9.28
C VAL A 126 7.14 11.80 10.09
N ALA A 127 7.11 12.47 11.25
CA ALA A 127 8.28 12.56 12.13
C ALA A 127 8.74 11.17 12.62
N LEU A 128 7.80 10.37 13.14
CA LEU A 128 8.10 9.02 13.60
C LEU A 128 8.61 8.13 12.48
N ARG A 129 8.00 8.20 11.30
CA ARG A 129 8.43 7.43 10.13
C ARG A 129 9.83 7.84 9.72
N GLY A 130 10.18 9.13 9.75
CA GLY A 130 11.56 9.58 9.54
C GLY A 130 12.56 8.90 10.48
N VAL A 131 12.24 8.83 11.78
CA VAL A 131 13.06 8.13 12.78
C VAL A 131 13.14 6.62 12.47
N MET A 132 12.01 5.97 12.19
CA MET A 132 11.98 4.53 11.91
C MET A 132 12.69 4.16 10.61
N ILE A 133 12.59 5.00 9.57
CA ILE A 133 13.30 4.81 8.30
C ILE A 133 14.80 4.95 8.54
N ALA A 134 15.25 6.02 9.20
CA ALA A 134 16.66 6.22 9.50
C ALA A 134 17.25 5.05 10.32
N SER A 135 16.56 4.64 11.37
CA SER A 135 16.94 3.47 12.18
C SER A 135 16.92 2.17 11.38
N GLY A 136 15.91 1.97 10.54
CA GLY A 136 15.73 0.76 9.75
C GLY A 136 16.80 0.58 8.68
N VAL A 137 17.16 1.66 7.97
CA VAL A 137 18.28 1.64 7.00
C VAL A 137 19.57 1.27 7.71
N ALA A 138 19.88 1.95 8.82
CA ALA A 138 21.08 1.68 9.61
C ALA A 138 21.14 0.24 10.13
N LEU A 139 20.00 -0.33 10.53
CA LEU A 139 19.90 -1.72 10.98
C LEU A 139 20.15 -2.72 9.85
N ILE A 140 19.59 -2.48 8.66
CA ILE A 140 19.76 -3.36 7.49
C ILE A 140 21.21 -3.34 6.99
N GLU A 141 21.86 -2.16 6.99
CA GLU A 141 23.27 -2.04 6.62
C GLU A 141 24.20 -2.71 7.63
N TRP A 142 23.80 -2.80 8.90
CA TRP A 142 24.60 -3.44 9.93
C TRP A 142 24.67 -4.96 9.78
N SER A 143 23.57 -5.60 9.36
CA SER A 143 23.55 -7.05 9.14
C SER A 143 22.44 -7.49 8.18
N ASP A 144 22.81 -8.32 7.20
CA ASP A 144 21.85 -8.97 6.28
C ASP A 144 20.82 -9.84 7.03
N TRP A 145 21.13 -10.31 8.24
CA TRP A 145 20.17 -11.05 9.07
C TRP A 145 18.92 -10.23 9.40
N VAL A 146 19.06 -8.90 9.51
CA VAL A 146 17.94 -7.98 9.76
C VAL A 146 16.92 -8.06 8.62
N ALA A 147 17.36 -8.28 7.37
CA ALA A 147 16.43 -8.44 6.25
C ALA A 147 15.54 -9.68 6.42
N TYR A 148 16.08 -10.80 6.93
CA TYR A 148 15.27 -11.99 7.23
C TYR A 148 14.32 -11.78 8.40
N LEU A 149 14.76 -11.09 9.46
CA LEU A 149 13.91 -10.76 10.61
C LEU A 149 12.71 -9.92 10.19
N LEU A 150 12.98 -8.85 9.43
CA LEU A 150 11.97 -7.93 8.94
C LEU A 150 11.07 -8.58 7.87
N GLY A 151 11.63 -9.41 6.99
CA GLY A 151 10.84 -10.20 6.05
C GLY A 151 9.92 -11.21 6.76
N GLY A 152 10.42 -11.91 7.77
CA GLY A 152 9.62 -12.82 8.59
C GLY A 152 8.50 -12.10 9.37
N LEU A 153 8.79 -10.92 9.91
CA LEU A 153 7.80 -10.04 10.55
C LEU A 153 6.64 -9.74 9.58
N LEU A 154 6.94 -9.40 8.32
CA LEU A 154 5.92 -9.13 7.28
C LEU A 154 5.04 -10.34 6.99
N ILE A 155 5.61 -11.55 6.92
CA ILE A 155 4.84 -12.80 6.74
C ILE A 155 3.91 -13.02 7.93
N VAL A 156 4.41 -12.82 9.15
CA VAL A 156 3.60 -12.93 10.37
C VAL A 156 2.47 -11.90 10.36
N SER A 157 2.73 -10.66 9.98
CA SER A 157 1.71 -9.61 9.86
C SER A 157 0.66 -9.93 8.80
N ALA A 158 1.07 -10.44 7.63
CA ALA A 158 0.16 -10.91 6.60
C ALA A 158 -0.74 -12.06 7.10
N ALA A 159 -0.16 -13.06 7.78
CA ALA A 159 -0.90 -14.18 8.36
C ALA A 159 -1.87 -13.73 9.45
N LYS A 160 -1.41 -12.84 10.34
CA LYS A 160 -2.24 -12.25 11.39
C LYS A 160 -3.42 -11.47 10.82
N MET A 161 -3.20 -10.73 9.73
CA MET A 161 -4.24 -9.96 9.05
C MET A 161 -5.30 -10.85 8.39
N LEU A 162 -4.95 -12.07 7.93
CA LEU A 162 -5.91 -13.07 7.44
C LEU A 162 -6.81 -13.62 8.55
N VAL A 163 -6.22 -13.94 9.70
CA VAL A 163 -6.94 -14.61 10.79
C VAL A 163 -7.78 -13.62 11.61
N ILE A 164 -7.26 -12.42 11.86
CA ILE A 164 -7.93 -11.43 12.69
C ILE A 164 -8.90 -10.60 11.84
N ARG A 165 -10.21 -10.77 12.08
CA ARG A 165 -11.23 -9.82 11.60
C ARG A 165 -11.18 -8.56 12.47
N HIS A 166 -11.14 -7.39 11.85
CA HIS A 166 -11.06 -6.08 12.53
C HIS A 166 -12.33 -5.73 13.32
N ASP A 167 -13.34 -6.60 13.33
CA ASP A 167 -14.66 -6.34 13.90
C ASP A 167 -14.71 -6.26 15.44
N ASN A 168 -13.58 -6.43 16.14
CA ASN A 168 -13.52 -6.41 17.62
C ASN A 168 -12.34 -5.63 18.22
N LEU A 169 -11.82 -4.61 17.52
CA LEU A 169 -10.89 -3.67 18.15
C LEU A 169 -11.67 -2.82 19.17
N ARG A 170 -11.52 -3.12 20.47
CA ARG A 170 -12.00 -2.27 21.57
C ARG A 170 -10.90 -1.27 21.94
N PRO A 171 -10.98 0.02 21.56
CA PRO A 171 -9.92 1.00 21.82
C PRO A 171 -9.62 1.17 23.33
N ASP A 172 -10.60 0.86 24.18
CA ASP A 172 -10.48 0.89 25.65
C ASP A 172 -9.46 -0.07 26.25
N LYS A 173 -9.18 -1.18 25.55
CA LYS A 173 -8.18 -2.13 26.03
C LYS A 173 -6.76 -1.71 25.63
N ASN A 174 -6.60 -0.74 24.74
CA ASN A 174 -5.30 -0.31 24.24
C ASN A 174 -4.42 0.26 25.37
N ILE A 175 -3.17 -0.20 25.42
CA ILE A 175 -2.18 0.15 26.45
C ILE A 175 -1.98 1.66 26.48
N ALA A 176 -1.99 2.33 25.32
CA ALA A 176 -1.85 3.78 25.20
C ALA A 176 -2.95 4.54 25.95
N VAL A 177 -4.21 4.12 25.81
CA VAL A 177 -5.35 4.75 26.50
C VAL A 177 -5.31 4.47 27.99
N ARG A 178 -4.91 3.26 28.38
CA ARG A 178 -4.78 2.89 29.80
C ARG A 178 -3.67 3.68 30.48
N LEU A 179 -2.53 3.86 29.80
CA LEU A 179 -1.41 4.65 30.29
C LEU A 179 -1.77 6.13 30.37
N ALA A 180 -2.48 6.66 29.37
CA ALA A 180 -2.98 8.03 29.39
C ALA A 180 -3.97 8.26 30.53
N ARG A 181 -4.95 7.36 30.72
CA ARG A 181 -5.91 7.40 31.85
C ARG A 181 -5.23 7.25 33.21
N ARG A 182 -4.09 6.55 33.28
CA ARG A 182 -3.27 6.45 34.51
C ARG A 182 -2.50 7.74 34.78
N ARG A 183 -2.11 8.49 33.75
CA ARG A 183 -1.26 9.69 33.89
C ARG A 183 -2.04 11.00 34.01
N TRP A 184 -3.23 11.08 33.40
CA TRP A 184 -4.11 12.24 33.44
C TRP A 184 -5.56 11.83 33.70
N PRO A 185 -6.33 12.61 34.50
CA PRO A 185 -7.77 12.46 34.58
C PRO A 185 -8.37 12.72 33.19
N VAL A 186 -9.39 11.96 32.80
CA VAL A 186 -10.02 12.03 31.47
C VAL A 186 -11.43 12.58 31.61
N THR A 187 -11.74 13.61 30.82
CA THR A 187 -13.08 14.20 30.80
C THR A 187 -14.04 13.34 29.98
N ASN A 188 -15.31 13.27 30.38
CA ASN A 188 -16.33 12.58 29.60
C ASN A 188 -16.88 13.44 28.45
N GLU A 189 -16.75 14.76 28.55
CA GLU A 189 -17.27 15.71 27.56
C GLU A 189 -16.19 16.23 26.61
N LEU A 190 -16.62 16.56 25.40
CA LEU A 190 -15.82 17.21 24.36
C LEU A 190 -15.83 18.72 24.58
N TYR A 191 -14.70 19.27 25.02
CA TYR A 191 -14.53 20.71 25.21
C TYR A 191 -14.03 21.42 23.93
N GLY A 192 -14.84 21.32 22.87
CA GLY A 192 -14.53 21.90 21.55
C GLY A 192 -13.18 21.43 21.00
N ASN A 193 -12.32 22.38 20.64
CA ASN A 193 -11.02 22.11 20.01
C ASN A 193 -9.86 21.93 21.00
N ARG A 194 -10.09 21.78 22.30
CA ARG A 194 -9.01 21.68 23.29
C ARG A 194 -8.63 20.22 23.57
N PHE A 195 -7.32 19.94 23.56
CA PHE A 195 -6.78 18.62 23.93
C PHE A 195 -6.70 18.43 25.45
N PHE A 196 -6.50 19.52 26.18
CA PHE A 196 -6.45 19.52 27.63
C PHE A 196 -7.35 20.64 28.15
N VAL A 197 -8.04 20.35 29.25
CA VAL A 197 -8.83 21.34 29.99
C VAL A 197 -8.43 21.29 31.45
N ASN A 198 -8.61 22.41 32.14
CA ASN A 198 -8.41 22.47 33.58
C ASN A 198 -9.78 22.19 34.22
N GLU A 199 -9.92 21.02 34.83
CA GLU A 199 -11.14 20.60 35.52
C GLU A 199 -10.78 20.38 36.99
N SER A 200 -11.41 21.13 37.89
CA SER A 200 -11.15 21.07 39.33
C SER A 200 -9.68 21.27 39.74
N GLY A 201 -8.94 22.15 39.04
CA GLY A 201 -7.54 22.48 39.34
C GLY A 201 -6.50 21.47 38.80
N LEU A 202 -6.95 20.39 38.14
CA LEU A 202 -6.09 19.38 37.52
C LEU A 202 -6.19 19.48 35.99
N ARG A 203 -5.05 19.31 35.30
CA ARG A 203 -5.02 19.18 33.83
C ARG A 203 -5.63 17.84 33.43
N ALA A 204 -6.85 17.88 32.91
CA ALA A 204 -7.57 16.73 32.39
C ALA A 204 -7.40 16.61 30.87
N ALA A 205 -7.24 15.39 30.40
CA ALA A 205 -7.17 15.05 28.97
C ALA A 205 -8.58 14.90 28.41
N THR A 206 -8.85 15.54 27.26
CA THR A 206 -10.14 15.41 26.58
C THR A 206 -10.20 14.15 25.72
N PRO A 207 -11.40 13.67 25.33
CA PRO A 207 -11.54 12.59 24.35
C PRO A 207 -10.80 12.87 23.04
N LEU A 208 -10.64 14.14 22.66
CA LEU A 208 -9.89 14.56 21.48
C LEU A 208 -8.39 14.23 21.59
N PHE A 209 -7.80 14.37 22.78
CA PHE A 209 -6.41 13.99 23.02
C PHE A 209 -6.23 12.47 23.01
N LEU A 210 -7.15 11.73 23.63
CA LEU A 210 -7.12 10.27 23.59
C LEU A 210 -7.25 9.73 22.16
N THR A 211 -8.09 10.38 21.36
CA THR A 211 -8.23 10.09 19.93
C THR A 211 -6.92 10.34 19.19
N LEU A 212 -6.26 11.48 19.40
CA LEU A 212 -4.95 11.78 18.81
C LEU A 212 -3.89 10.75 19.20
N LEU A 213 -3.84 10.39 20.49
CA LEU A 213 -2.91 9.40 21.00
C LEU A 213 -3.14 8.03 20.34
N LEU A 214 -4.40 7.61 20.23
CA LEU A 214 -4.75 6.35 19.57
C LEU A 214 -4.39 6.36 18.09
N VAL A 215 -4.72 7.43 17.37
CA VAL A 215 -4.33 7.59 15.96
C VAL A 215 -2.81 7.52 15.81
N GLY A 216 -2.05 8.22 16.66
CA GLY A 216 -0.59 8.20 16.65
C GLY A 216 -0.03 6.81 16.95
N THR A 217 -0.53 6.13 17.98
CA THR A 217 -0.08 4.76 18.31
C THR A 217 -0.45 3.72 17.27
N SER A 218 -1.65 3.80 16.70
CA SER A 218 -2.03 2.96 15.56
C SER A 218 -1.09 3.20 14.38
N ASN A 219 -0.75 4.45 14.08
CA ASN A 219 0.22 4.75 13.02
C ASN A 219 1.61 4.16 13.30
N VAL A 220 2.09 4.14 14.54
CA VAL A 220 3.34 3.44 14.91
C VAL A 220 3.23 1.95 14.58
N ILE A 221 2.14 1.32 14.99
CA ILE A 221 1.90 -0.12 14.75
C ILE A 221 1.88 -0.39 13.24
N PHE A 222 1.26 0.47 12.45
CA PHE A 222 1.27 0.35 10.99
C PHE A 222 2.63 0.62 10.36
N ALA A 223 3.43 1.51 10.93
CA ALA A 223 4.79 1.77 10.47
C ALA A 223 5.68 0.53 10.64
N ILE A 224 5.41 -0.32 11.63
CA ILE A 224 6.10 -1.61 11.83
C ILE A 224 5.85 -2.57 10.66
N ASP A 225 4.68 -2.54 10.03
CA ASP A 225 4.38 -3.38 8.86
C ASP A 225 4.80 -2.70 7.55
N SER A 226 4.57 -1.38 7.43
CA SER A 226 4.76 -0.66 6.17
C SER A 226 6.20 -0.29 5.86
N ILE A 227 7.02 0.07 6.87
CA ILE A 227 8.42 0.45 6.62
C ILE A 227 9.27 -0.73 6.17
N PRO A 228 9.23 -1.91 6.82
CA PRO A 228 9.91 -3.10 6.32
C PRO A 228 9.46 -3.48 4.91
N ALA A 229 8.17 -3.35 4.61
CA ALA A 229 7.65 -3.66 3.28
C ALA A 229 8.23 -2.71 2.21
N VAL A 230 8.39 -1.42 2.53
CA VAL A 230 9.05 -0.47 1.61
C VAL A 230 10.56 -0.77 1.47
N PHE A 231 11.24 -1.24 2.52
CA PHE A 231 12.65 -1.69 2.40
C PHE A 231 12.85 -2.87 1.45
N SER A 232 11.80 -3.67 1.21
CA SER A 232 11.85 -4.71 0.19
C SER A 232 11.96 -4.15 -1.23
N VAL A 233 11.46 -2.92 -1.46
CA VAL A 233 11.43 -2.25 -2.76
C VAL A 233 12.70 -1.43 -3.00
N THR A 234 13.13 -0.66 -2.00
CA THR A 234 14.32 0.18 -2.08
C THR A 234 14.94 0.40 -0.71
N ARG A 235 16.27 0.55 -0.68
CA ARG A 235 17.04 0.89 0.53
C ARG A 235 17.45 2.36 0.56
N ASP A 236 17.10 3.12 -0.48
CA ASP A 236 17.41 4.53 -0.61
C ASP A 236 16.53 5.37 0.35
N PRO A 237 17.11 5.99 1.40
CA PRO A 237 16.33 6.71 2.40
C PRO A 237 15.49 7.85 1.84
N PHE A 238 15.95 8.49 0.76
CA PHE A 238 15.22 9.59 0.13
C PHE A 238 13.98 9.07 -0.60
N LEU A 239 14.10 7.99 -1.38
CA LEU A 239 12.94 7.41 -2.06
C LEU A 239 11.90 6.88 -1.07
N ILE A 240 12.34 6.24 0.01
CA ILE A 240 11.47 5.72 1.06
C ILE A 240 10.72 6.86 1.76
N PHE A 241 11.46 7.89 2.19
CA PHE A 241 10.88 8.98 2.95
C PHE A 241 9.95 9.86 2.11
N THR A 242 10.37 10.22 0.90
CA THR A 242 9.57 11.07 0.00
C THR A 242 8.31 10.36 -0.46
N SER A 243 8.40 9.09 -0.90
CA SER A 243 7.22 8.30 -1.32
C SER A 243 6.24 8.13 -0.16
N ASN A 244 6.76 7.94 1.06
CA ASN A 244 5.94 7.86 2.25
C ASN A 244 5.18 9.15 2.55
N ILE A 245 5.87 10.29 2.50
CA ILE A 245 5.23 11.59 2.67
C ILE A 245 4.16 11.80 1.61
N PHE A 246 4.42 11.54 0.33
CA PHE A 246 3.39 11.67 -0.71
C PHE A 246 2.21 10.72 -0.51
N ALA A 247 2.42 9.52 0.05
CA ALA A 247 1.34 8.60 0.35
C ALA A 247 0.44 9.11 1.50
N VAL A 248 1.05 9.72 2.52
CA VAL A 248 0.36 10.29 3.69
C VAL A 248 -0.24 11.67 3.39
N LEU A 249 0.38 12.47 2.53
CA LEU A 249 -0.19 13.70 2.00
C LEU A 249 -1.46 13.34 1.21
N GLY A 250 -2.58 13.98 1.56
CA GLY A 250 -3.90 13.62 1.03
C GLY A 250 -4.64 12.51 1.78
N LEU A 251 -4.13 12.01 2.92
CA LEU A 251 -4.89 11.10 3.79
C LEU A 251 -6.24 11.70 4.22
N ARG A 252 -6.28 13.04 4.42
CA ARG A 252 -7.49 13.78 4.78
C ARG A 252 -8.58 13.66 3.70
N SER A 253 -8.25 13.89 2.43
CA SER A 253 -9.23 13.73 1.34
C SER A 253 -9.60 12.26 1.13
N LEU A 254 -8.62 11.37 1.26
CA LEU A 254 -8.85 9.94 1.11
C LEU A 254 -9.75 9.37 2.22
N TYR A 255 -9.64 9.87 3.46
CA TYR A 255 -10.52 9.50 4.57
C TYR A 255 -11.99 9.73 4.20
N PHE A 256 -12.34 10.92 3.70
CA PHE A 256 -13.72 11.24 3.32
C PHE A 256 -14.20 10.45 2.09
N ALA A 257 -13.31 10.17 1.13
CA ALA A 257 -13.64 9.31 -0.02
C ALA A 257 -13.91 7.86 0.42
N VAL A 258 -13.05 7.30 1.28
CA VAL A 258 -13.13 5.90 1.72
C VAL A 258 -14.27 5.68 2.72
N ALA A 259 -14.52 6.62 3.63
CA ALA A 259 -15.64 6.52 4.58
C ALA A 259 -16.99 6.33 3.88
N GLY A 260 -17.21 6.99 2.73
CA GLY A 260 -18.42 6.83 1.91
C GLY A 260 -18.45 5.56 1.05
N MET A 261 -17.33 4.88 0.88
CA MET A 261 -17.18 3.68 0.03
C MET A 261 -16.79 2.42 0.81
N MET A 262 -16.80 2.48 2.15
CA MET A 262 -16.31 1.43 3.05
C MET A 262 -16.92 0.05 2.77
N HIS A 263 -18.19 -0.02 2.37
CA HIS A 263 -18.87 -1.28 2.03
C HIS A 263 -18.47 -1.87 0.67
N LYS A 264 -17.80 -1.11 -0.21
CA LYS A 264 -17.43 -1.54 -1.57
C LYS A 264 -16.04 -2.17 -1.66
N PHE A 265 -15.21 -2.10 -0.62
CA PHE A 265 -13.79 -2.50 -0.64
C PHE A 265 -13.50 -3.83 0.10
N ARG A 266 -14.39 -4.81 0.00
CA ARG A 266 -14.25 -6.12 0.69
C ARG A 266 -12.93 -6.83 0.40
N PHE A 267 -12.44 -6.78 -0.84
CA PHE A 267 -11.22 -7.49 -1.26
C PHE A 267 -9.93 -6.67 -1.11
N LEU A 268 -10.03 -5.41 -0.68
CA LEU A 268 -8.85 -4.58 -0.46
C LEU A 268 -8.00 -5.16 0.67
N LYS A 269 -8.65 -5.67 1.73
CA LYS A 269 -7.97 -6.37 2.82
C LYS A 269 -7.15 -7.57 2.33
N MET A 270 -7.72 -8.39 1.43
CA MET A 270 -7.01 -9.54 0.86
C MET A 270 -5.81 -9.09 0.02
N SER A 271 -5.96 -8.02 -0.74
CA SER A 271 -4.86 -7.44 -1.54
C SER A 271 -3.70 -7.01 -0.65
N LEU A 272 -4.00 -6.43 0.52
CA LEU A 272 -2.99 -5.99 1.46
C LEU A 272 -2.22 -7.13 2.11
N VAL A 273 -2.91 -8.21 2.46
CA VAL A 273 -2.28 -9.45 2.90
C VAL A 273 -1.28 -9.95 1.86
N PHE A 274 -1.68 -10.03 0.60
CA PHE A 274 -0.80 -10.51 -0.47
C PHE A 274 0.38 -9.58 -0.71
N LEU A 275 0.18 -8.26 -0.61
CA LEU A 275 1.27 -7.28 -0.68
C LEU A 275 2.29 -7.48 0.44
N LEU A 276 1.84 -7.63 1.69
CA LEU A 276 2.72 -7.87 2.84
C LEU A 276 3.46 -9.21 2.72
N ALA A 277 2.76 -10.27 2.32
CA ALA A 277 3.37 -11.57 2.11
C ALA A 277 4.44 -11.51 1.00
N PHE A 278 4.11 -10.86 -0.12
CA PHE A 278 5.04 -10.65 -1.23
C PHE A 278 6.26 -9.83 -0.81
N ALA A 279 6.05 -8.70 -0.11
CA ALA A 279 7.13 -7.86 0.37
C ALA A 279 8.04 -8.62 1.36
N GLY A 280 7.46 -9.44 2.25
CA GLY A 280 8.22 -10.30 3.17
C GLY A 280 9.08 -11.32 2.46
N VAL A 281 8.49 -12.03 1.49
CA VAL A 281 9.23 -12.99 0.66
C VAL A 281 10.34 -12.29 -0.14
N GLN A 282 10.02 -11.19 -0.84
CA GLN A 282 11.00 -10.40 -1.59
C GLN A 282 12.16 -9.93 -0.71
N MET A 283 11.86 -9.48 0.51
CA MET A 283 12.88 -9.02 1.46
C MET A 283 13.81 -10.15 1.90
N MET A 284 13.28 -11.35 2.18
CA MET A 284 14.09 -12.53 2.52
C MET A 284 14.93 -13.02 1.33
N LEU A 285 14.36 -12.97 0.11
CA LEU A 285 15.10 -13.35 -1.10
C LEU A 285 16.17 -12.33 -1.50
N SER A 286 16.04 -11.06 -1.09
CA SER A 286 16.95 -9.98 -1.49
C SER A 286 18.43 -10.22 -1.15
N VAL A 287 18.71 -11.11 -0.21
CA VAL A 287 20.09 -11.50 0.19
C VAL A 287 20.76 -12.40 -0.85
N HIS A 288 19.99 -13.19 -1.60
CA HIS A 288 20.53 -14.14 -2.60
C HIS A 288 20.15 -13.77 -4.04
N TYR A 289 18.96 -13.21 -4.24
CA TYR A 289 18.41 -12.86 -5.54
C TYR A 289 17.64 -11.54 -5.48
N ALA A 290 18.18 -10.50 -6.11
CA ALA A 290 17.48 -9.23 -6.24
C ALA A 290 16.39 -9.33 -7.33
N ILE A 291 15.12 -9.18 -6.93
CA ILE A 291 14.01 -9.10 -7.88
C ILE A 291 14.11 -7.74 -8.59
N PRO A 292 14.07 -7.69 -9.94
CA PRO A 292 14.10 -6.42 -10.66
C PRO A 292 12.95 -5.50 -10.22
N SER A 293 13.22 -4.22 -10.00
CA SER A 293 12.23 -3.28 -9.44
C SER A 293 10.94 -3.18 -10.25
N PHE A 294 11.04 -3.36 -11.58
CA PHE A 294 9.88 -3.37 -12.47
C PHE A 294 9.00 -4.62 -12.33
N VAL A 295 9.61 -5.77 -12.02
CA VAL A 295 8.86 -7.00 -11.70
C VAL A 295 8.11 -6.81 -10.39
N SER A 296 8.77 -6.25 -9.37
CA SER A 296 8.13 -5.93 -8.09
C SER A 296 6.96 -4.94 -8.26
N LEU A 297 7.15 -3.87 -9.04
CA LEU A 297 6.09 -2.92 -9.38
C LEU A 297 4.92 -3.60 -10.09
N ALA A 298 5.18 -4.44 -11.08
CA ALA A 298 4.15 -5.17 -11.81
C ALA A 298 3.36 -6.12 -10.89
N ILE A 299 4.02 -6.77 -9.94
CA ILE A 299 3.38 -7.62 -8.92
C ILE A 299 2.49 -6.77 -8.00
N ILE A 300 3.00 -5.65 -7.49
CA ILE A 300 2.23 -4.73 -6.63
C ILE A 300 0.98 -4.22 -7.37
N CYS A 301 1.15 -3.71 -8.58
CA CYS A 301 0.05 -3.26 -9.43
C CYS A 301 -0.94 -4.39 -9.76
N GLY A 302 -0.44 -5.60 -10.00
CA GLY A 302 -1.26 -6.78 -10.28
C GLY A 302 -2.13 -7.18 -9.09
N ILE A 303 -1.55 -7.28 -7.89
CA ILE A 303 -2.26 -7.61 -6.65
C ILE A 303 -3.36 -6.56 -6.38
N LEU A 304 -3.02 -5.28 -6.47
CA LEU A 304 -3.97 -4.18 -6.25
C LEU A 304 -5.06 -4.13 -7.32
N GLY A 305 -4.69 -4.27 -8.59
CA GLY A 305 -5.62 -4.27 -9.72
C GLY A 305 -6.64 -5.41 -9.60
N VAL A 306 -6.17 -6.62 -9.32
CA VAL A 306 -7.07 -7.78 -9.08
C VAL A 306 -7.98 -7.52 -7.89
N GLY A 307 -7.45 -6.97 -6.79
CA GLY A 307 -8.23 -6.57 -5.62
C GLY A 307 -9.37 -5.60 -5.93
N ILE A 308 -9.04 -4.52 -6.63
CA ILE A 308 -10.00 -3.47 -7.02
C ILE A 308 -11.05 -4.03 -7.97
N LEU A 309 -10.64 -4.76 -9.01
CA LEU A 309 -11.57 -5.35 -9.98
C LEU A 309 -12.48 -6.38 -9.31
N ALA A 310 -11.94 -7.28 -8.48
CA ALA A 310 -12.73 -8.26 -7.72
C ALA A 310 -13.75 -7.57 -6.80
N SER A 311 -13.35 -6.45 -6.18
CA SER A 311 -14.25 -5.65 -5.33
C SER A 311 -15.33 -4.91 -6.11
N ALA A 312 -15.00 -4.41 -7.32
CA ALA A 312 -15.96 -3.72 -8.19
C ALA A 312 -16.99 -4.67 -8.82
N PHE A 313 -16.59 -5.89 -9.17
CA PHE A 313 -17.44 -6.89 -9.83
C PHE A 313 -18.17 -7.84 -8.87
N SER A 314 -17.85 -7.83 -7.57
CA SER A 314 -18.58 -8.63 -6.60
C SER A 314 -19.94 -7.99 -6.28
N ALA A 315 -21.03 -8.72 -6.56
CA ALA A 315 -22.38 -8.30 -6.21
C ALA A 315 -22.50 -8.06 -4.67
N PRO A 316 -23.27 -7.06 -4.22
CA PRO A 316 -23.63 -6.93 -2.81
C PRO A 316 -24.37 -8.22 -2.38
N LEU A 317 -23.81 -8.97 -1.45
CA LEU A 317 -24.44 -10.17 -0.91
C LEU A 317 -25.58 -9.75 0.02
N ASP A 318 -26.79 -10.22 -0.27
CA ASP A 318 -27.94 -10.13 0.63
C ASP A 318 -27.61 -10.80 1.97
N THR A 319 -27.43 -9.99 3.00
CA THR A 319 -27.20 -10.39 4.41
C THR A 319 -28.37 -11.14 5.05
N ALA A 320 -29.41 -11.53 4.31
CA ALA A 320 -30.65 -12.08 4.84
C ALA A 320 -30.70 -13.62 4.96
N LYS A 321 -29.68 -14.38 4.54
CA LYS A 321 -29.71 -15.87 4.58
C LYS A 321 -28.78 -16.55 5.59
N LEU A 322 -28.12 -15.82 6.48
CA LEU A 322 -27.15 -16.38 7.44
C LEU A 322 -27.72 -16.56 8.85
N VAL A 323 -28.97 -16.99 8.97
CA VAL A 323 -29.51 -17.47 10.25
C VAL A 323 -30.01 -18.90 10.06
N SER A 324 -29.47 -19.81 10.89
CA SER A 324 -29.76 -21.24 11.12
C SER A 324 -28.96 -22.25 10.27
N PRO A 325 -28.17 -23.19 10.85
CA PRO A 325 -27.71 -23.41 12.24
C PRO A 325 -26.17 -23.58 12.38
N LEU A 326 -25.60 -23.18 13.52
CA LEU A 326 -24.21 -22.72 13.64
C LEU A 326 -23.29 -23.62 14.50
N VAL A 327 -23.43 -24.95 14.44
CA VAL A 327 -22.54 -25.84 15.24
C VAL A 327 -21.92 -26.99 14.43
N ASP A 328 -22.56 -27.46 13.35
CA ASP A 328 -21.99 -28.54 12.51
C ASP A 328 -21.10 -28.02 11.35
N ASP A 329 -21.18 -26.73 11.01
CA ASP A 329 -20.51 -26.13 9.84
C ASP A 329 -19.07 -25.63 10.08
N LEU A 330 -18.46 -25.90 11.24
CA LEU A 330 -17.12 -25.35 11.53
C LEU A 330 -16.02 -25.93 10.62
N GLU A 331 -16.15 -27.21 10.23
CA GLU A 331 -15.29 -27.84 9.23
C GLU A 331 -15.62 -27.35 7.81
N GLU A 332 -16.91 -27.17 7.48
CA GLU A 332 -17.35 -26.71 6.15
C GLU A 332 -16.96 -25.24 5.90
N LEU A 333 -16.98 -24.38 6.92
CA LEU A 333 -16.48 -23.00 6.86
C LEU A 333 -14.95 -22.92 6.66
N LEU A 334 -14.19 -23.89 7.18
CA LEU A 334 -12.74 -24.00 6.95
C LEU A 334 -12.45 -24.39 5.48
N PHE A 335 -13.22 -25.33 4.93
CA PHE A 335 -13.09 -25.75 3.53
C PHE A 335 -13.59 -24.69 2.52
N LEU A 336 -14.66 -23.96 2.83
CA LEU A 336 -15.14 -22.84 2.01
C LEU A 336 -14.13 -21.68 1.99
N THR A 337 -13.42 -21.45 3.10
CA THR A 337 -12.30 -20.49 3.13
C THR A 337 -11.13 -20.96 2.28
N TYR A 338 -10.78 -22.26 2.32
CA TYR A 338 -9.65 -22.77 1.53
C TYR A 338 -9.90 -22.71 0.02
N ARG A 339 -11.10 -23.07 -0.45
CA ARG A 339 -11.41 -23.06 -1.88
C ARG A 339 -11.45 -21.65 -2.45
N GLU A 340 -12.08 -20.72 -1.74
CA GLU A 340 -12.11 -19.31 -2.15
C GLU A 340 -10.73 -18.65 -2.00
N ALA A 341 -9.98 -18.94 -0.94
CA ALA A 341 -8.59 -18.47 -0.79
C ALA A 341 -7.69 -19.02 -1.91
N ARG A 342 -7.76 -20.32 -2.21
CA ARG A 342 -7.01 -20.95 -3.30
C ARG A 342 -7.35 -20.32 -4.65
N ARG A 343 -8.64 -20.07 -4.91
CA ARG A 343 -9.10 -19.41 -6.13
C ARG A 343 -8.57 -17.97 -6.22
N VAL A 344 -8.57 -17.21 -5.13
CA VAL A 344 -7.99 -15.86 -5.07
C VAL A 344 -6.48 -15.89 -5.23
N VAL A 345 -5.76 -16.80 -4.57
CA VAL A 345 -4.30 -16.98 -4.71
C VAL A 345 -3.96 -17.28 -6.17
N ILE A 346 -4.65 -18.25 -6.78
CA ILE A 346 -4.42 -18.64 -8.18
C ILE A 346 -4.77 -17.50 -9.15
N LEU A 347 -5.81 -16.72 -8.84
CA LEU A 347 -6.16 -15.53 -9.61
C LEU A 347 -5.05 -14.48 -9.54
N VAL A 348 -4.59 -14.14 -8.33
CA VAL A 348 -3.59 -13.11 -8.09
C VAL A 348 -2.25 -13.52 -8.72
N VAL A 349 -1.76 -14.72 -8.40
CA VAL A 349 -0.50 -15.24 -8.94
C VAL A 349 -0.58 -15.36 -10.47
N GLY A 350 -1.66 -15.96 -10.97
CA GLY A 350 -1.84 -16.17 -12.40
C GLY A 350 -1.97 -14.87 -13.20
N MET A 351 -2.78 -13.91 -12.74
CA MET A 351 -2.93 -12.59 -13.39
C MET A 351 -1.63 -11.79 -13.36
N THR A 352 -0.90 -11.87 -12.26
CA THR A 352 0.39 -11.19 -12.11
C THR A 352 1.43 -11.74 -13.09
N VAL A 353 1.51 -13.06 -13.24
CA VAL A 353 2.41 -13.69 -14.22
C VAL A 353 1.98 -13.34 -15.65
N VAL A 354 0.67 -13.28 -15.96
CA VAL A 354 0.20 -12.83 -17.27
C VAL A 354 0.60 -11.37 -17.55
N LEU A 355 0.41 -10.46 -16.58
CA LEU A 355 0.80 -9.06 -16.70
C LEU A 355 2.31 -8.91 -16.93
N LEU A 356 3.13 -9.65 -16.18
CA LEU A 356 4.58 -9.71 -16.39
C LEU A 356 4.93 -10.18 -17.79
N GLY A 357 4.24 -11.21 -18.29
CA GLY A 357 4.48 -11.73 -19.63
C GLY A 357 4.10 -10.73 -20.73
N ILE A 358 2.97 -10.02 -20.59
CA ILE A 358 2.56 -8.95 -21.52
C ILE A 358 3.62 -7.84 -21.53
N LEU A 359 4.09 -7.45 -20.36
CA LEU A 359 5.09 -6.41 -20.18
C LEU A 359 6.45 -6.81 -20.77
N MET A 360 6.80 -8.10 -20.65
CA MET A 360 7.98 -8.70 -21.27
C MET A 360 7.89 -8.82 -22.79
N LEU A 361 6.72 -8.66 -23.43
CA LEU A 361 6.64 -8.58 -24.89
C LEU A 361 7.21 -7.27 -25.44
N ALA A 362 7.28 -6.21 -24.61
CA ALA A 362 7.86 -4.93 -24.99
C ALA A 362 9.40 -4.89 -24.80
N LEU A 363 9.97 -5.88 -24.12
CA LEU A 363 11.40 -6.07 -23.92
C LEU A 363 11.86 -7.29 -24.74
N PRO A 364 13.14 -7.43 -25.13
CA PRO A 364 13.62 -8.61 -25.86
C PRO A 364 13.77 -9.81 -24.90
N ALA A 365 12.66 -10.25 -24.32
CA ALA A 365 12.55 -11.35 -23.37
C ALA A 365 11.42 -12.30 -23.82
N PRO A 366 11.38 -13.56 -23.35
CA PRO A 366 10.38 -14.55 -23.76
C PRO A 366 8.99 -14.29 -23.16
N GLY A 367 8.42 -13.10 -23.38
CA GLY A 367 7.14 -12.67 -22.80
C GLY A 367 5.97 -13.59 -23.14
N MET A 368 5.95 -14.16 -24.35
CA MET A 368 4.91 -15.11 -24.78
C MET A 368 4.90 -16.39 -23.91
N LEU A 369 6.08 -16.85 -23.48
CA LEU A 369 6.22 -18.05 -22.65
C LEU A 369 5.72 -17.78 -21.23
N THR A 370 6.03 -16.60 -20.69
CA THR A 370 5.53 -16.13 -19.39
C THR A 370 4.00 -15.96 -19.39
N ILE A 371 3.40 -15.43 -20.48
CA ILE A 371 1.93 -15.34 -20.62
C ILE A 371 1.29 -16.73 -20.57
N ILE A 372 1.87 -17.71 -21.27
CA ILE A 372 1.39 -19.09 -21.29
C ILE A 372 1.44 -19.69 -19.87
N ILE A 373 2.53 -19.47 -19.13
CA ILE A 373 2.67 -19.92 -17.74
C ILE A 373 1.59 -19.28 -16.85
N GLY A 374 1.39 -17.97 -16.95
CA GLY A 374 0.37 -17.26 -16.15
C GLY A 374 -1.06 -17.72 -16.47
N LEU A 375 -1.39 -17.89 -17.75
CA LEU A 375 -2.68 -18.43 -18.18
C LEU A 375 -2.87 -19.90 -17.76
N THR A 376 -1.79 -20.68 -17.69
CA THR A 376 -1.82 -22.07 -17.20
C THR A 376 -2.12 -22.12 -15.71
N ILE A 377 -1.53 -21.24 -14.91
CA ILE A 377 -1.84 -21.09 -13.49
C ILE A 377 -3.33 -20.71 -13.32
N LEU A 378 -3.82 -19.70 -14.05
CA LEU A 378 -5.23 -19.31 -14.01
C LEU A 378 -6.17 -20.44 -14.46
N ALA A 379 -5.76 -21.22 -15.44
CA ALA A 379 -6.55 -22.33 -15.98
C ALA A 379 -6.78 -23.47 -14.96
N LEU A 380 -6.04 -23.52 -13.86
CA LEU A 380 -6.26 -24.49 -12.77
C LEU A 380 -7.63 -24.29 -12.10
N GLU A 381 -8.08 -23.03 -11.95
CA GLU A 381 -9.34 -22.71 -11.25
C GLU A 381 -10.39 -22.05 -12.15
N PHE A 382 -9.97 -21.36 -13.21
CA PHE A 382 -10.85 -20.52 -14.02
C PHE A 382 -11.10 -21.09 -15.42
N ALA A 383 -12.36 -21.36 -15.75
CA ALA A 383 -12.76 -21.88 -17.06
C ALA A 383 -12.49 -20.89 -18.21
N TRP A 384 -12.64 -19.58 -17.97
CA TRP A 384 -12.35 -18.55 -18.97
C TRP A 384 -10.85 -18.54 -19.34
N ALA A 385 -9.97 -18.79 -18.37
CA ALA A 385 -8.52 -18.83 -18.60
C ALA A 385 -8.11 -20.02 -19.47
N ARG A 386 -8.77 -21.19 -19.33
CA ARG A 386 -8.59 -22.32 -20.25
C ARG A 386 -8.89 -21.97 -21.70
N LYS A 387 -9.96 -21.20 -21.93
CA LYS A 387 -10.36 -20.75 -23.28
C LYS A 387 -9.34 -19.76 -23.88
N TRP A 388 -8.84 -18.85 -23.05
CA TRP A 388 -7.80 -17.90 -23.43
C TRP A 388 -6.45 -18.59 -23.70
N LEU A 389 -6.02 -19.52 -22.85
CA LEU A 389 -4.80 -20.31 -23.05
C LEU A 389 -4.80 -21.04 -24.40
N LYS A 390 -5.92 -21.65 -24.79
CA LYS A 390 -6.06 -22.30 -26.10
C LYS A 390 -5.91 -21.29 -27.25
N SER A 391 -6.48 -20.10 -27.09
CA SER A 391 -6.37 -19.03 -28.10
C SER A 391 -4.95 -18.50 -28.22
N VAL A 392 -4.24 -18.32 -27.10
CA VAL A 392 -2.84 -17.86 -27.09
C VAL A 392 -1.89 -18.91 -27.68
N ARG A 393 -2.07 -20.19 -27.35
CA ARG A 393 -1.25 -21.29 -27.89
C ARG A 393 -1.39 -21.41 -29.42
N THR A 394 -2.63 -21.36 -29.93
CA THR A 394 -2.87 -21.37 -31.40
C THR A 394 -2.35 -20.13 -32.12
N MET A 395 -2.15 -19.02 -31.41
CA MET A 395 -1.50 -17.83 -31.97
C MET A 395 0.03 -18.01 -32.01
N ALA A 396 0.62 -18.59 -30.95
CA ALA A 396 2.05 -18.91 -30.89
C ALA A 396 2.46 -19.90 -32.01
N ASP A 397 1.69 -20.97 -32.19
CA ASP A 397 1.94 -21.99 -33.22
C ASP A 397 1.92 -21.36 -34.64
N ARG A 398 0.95 -20.45 -34.90
CA ARG A 398 0.86 -19.74 -36.19
C ARG A 398 2.04 -18.80 -36.45
N VAL A 399 2.59 -18.18 -35.41
CA VAL A 399 3.76 -17.30 -35.54
C VAL A 399 5.01 -18.14 -35.80
N GLN A 400 5.18 -19.24 -35.08
CA GLN A 400 6.28 -20.18 -35.29
C GLN A 400 6.25 -20.79 -36.69
N ASP A 401 5.08 -21.18 -37.19
CA ASP A 401 4.91 -21.70 -38.55
C ASP A 401 5.20 -20.67 -39.65
N ARG A 402 4.97 -19.38 -39.38
CA ARG A 402 5.32 -18.30 -40.32
C ARG A 402 6.82 -18.05 -40.34
N VAL A 403 7.46 -18.03 -39.18
CA VAL A 403 8.91 -17.86 -39.07
C VAL A 403 9.62 -19.04 -39.73
N ARG A 404 9.21 -20.28 -39.45
CA ARG A 404 9.79 -21.48 -40.06
C ARG A 404 9.63 -21.49 -41.58
N ARG A 405 8.45 -21.14 -42.10
CA ARG A 405 8.24 -21.00 -43.55
C ARG A 405 9.05 -19.87 -44.19
N ALA A 406 9.31 -18.77 -43.46
CA ALA A 406 10.16 -17.69 -43.93
C ALA A 406 11.65 -18.11 -43.99
N PHE A 407 12.13 -18.90 -43.02
CA PHE A 407 13.46 -19.51 -43.06
C PHE A 407 13.61 -20.54 -44.19
N ASP A 408 12.66 -21.49 -44.32
CA ASP A 408 12.70 -22.55 -45.35
C ASP A 408 12.58 -21.99 -46.79
N SER A 409 11.97 -20.81 -46.97
CA SER A 409 11.88 -20.12 -48.27
C SER A 409 13.07 -19.21 -48.57
N GLY A 410 13.87 -18.85 -47.55
CA GLY A 410 15.16 -18.19 -47.68
C GLY A 410 16.24 -19.15 -48.18
N GLU A 411 16.37 -20.33 -47.56
CA GLU A 411 17.33 -21.36 -47.97
C GLU A 411 17.09 -21.83 -49.42
N LYS A 412 15.83 -22.02 -49.83
CA LYS A 412 15.50 -22.41 -51.22
C LYS A 412 15.80 -21.34 -52.28
N LYS A 413 16.10 -20.10 -51.87
CA LYS A 413 16.52 -19.02 -52.78
C LYS A 413 18.04 -18.90 -52.90
N GLU A 414 18.81 -19.47 -51.97
CA GLU A 414 20.28 -19.49 -52.05
C GLU A 414 20.82 -20.74 -52.77
N GLU A 415 20.03 -21.81 -52.89
CA GLU A 415 20.36 -23.03 -53.66
C GLU A 415 20.02 -22.95 -55.18
N LYS A 416 19.49 -21.82 -55.67
CA LYS A 416 19.26 -21.54 -57.09
C LYS A 416 20.11 -20.36 -57.53
#